data_AF-A0A7C6SXR5-F1
#
_entry.id   AF-A0A7C6SXR5-F1
#
_cell.length_a   1.000
_cell.length_b   1.000
_cell.length_c   1.000
_cell.angle_alpha   90.00
_cell.angle_beta   90.00
_cell.angle_gamma   90.00
#
_symmetry.space_group_name_H-M   'P 1'
#
loop_
_entity.id
_entity.type
_entity.pdbx_description
1 polymer ?
#
loop_
_entity_poly.entity_id
_entity_poly.type
_entity_poly.pdbx_seq_one_letter_code
_entity_poly.pdbx_strand_id
1 'polypeptide(L)'
;MPGTLELELGKTAYVIVKELFRLQPGESLLITIDSAGEWRPAEEVAKAAEAIGAKVMLAWHSTPPGYGKVGDPGLPEPLKAAIPDTDAWLELNNQWLLYSTPWEVAMKKGSRVRYLFMGGLNVDQLVRCVGKI
;
A
#
# COMPACT_ATOMS: atom_id res chain seq x y z
N MET A 1 20.54 -14.02 2.36
CA MET A 1 21.49 -12.88 2.34
C MET A 1 20.69 -11.60 2.36
N PRO A 2 21.15 -10.52 3.02
CA PRO A 2 20.45 -9.24 2.98
C PRO A 2 20.41 -8.68 1.55
N GLY A 3 19.30 -8.04 1.16
CA GLY A 3 19.19 -7.31 -0.09
C GLY A 3 19.91 -5.97 -0.06
N THR A 4 19.79 -5.19 -1.14
CA THR A 4 20.34 -3.83 -1.21
C THR A 4 19.46 -2.85 -0.44
N LEU A 5 20.07 -1.90 0.28
CA LEU A 5 19.38 -0.82 1.00
C LEU A 5 18.37 -1.29 2.07
N GLU A 6 18.56 -2.45 2.70
CA GLU A 6 17.58 -2.98 3.68
C GLU A 6 17.33 -2.04 4.87
N LEU A 7 18.39 -1.40 5.38
CA LEU A 7 18.26 -0.50 6.52
C LEU A 7 17.55 0.80 6.12
N GLU A 8 17.90 1.34 4.96
CA GLU A 8 17.28 2.52 4.39
C GLU A 8 15.82 2.26 4.02
N LEU A 9 15.49 1.06 3.53
CA LEU A 9 14.12 0.64 3.26
C LEU A 9 13.32 0.54 4.56
N GLY A 10 13.89 -0.02 5.63
CA GLY A 10 13.27 -0.02 6.97
C GLY A 10 12.98 1.39 7.48
N LYS A 11 13.92 2.34 7.33
CA LYS A 11 13.66 3.76 7.63
C LYS A 11 12.55 4.32 6.75
N THR A 12 12.57 4.03 5.45
CA THR A 12 11.56 4.51 4.49
C THR A 12 10.16 4.02 4.86
N ALA A 13 10.04 2.75 5.22
CA ALA A 13 8.81 2.15 5.73
C ALA A 13 8.31 2.88 6.99
N TYR A 14 9.20 3.18 7.94
CA TYR A 14 8.85 3.95 9.12
C TYR A 14 8.32 5.35 8.78
N VAL A 15 8.96 6.08 7.85
CA VAL A 15 8.48 7.40 7.37
C VAL A 15 7.09 7.29 6.76
N ILE A 16 6.84 6.29 5.91
CA ILE A 16 5.51 6.07 5.32
C ILE A 16 4.44 5.90 6.41
N VAL A 17 4.72 5.04 7.39
CA VAL A 17 3.78 4.70 8.47
C VAL A 17 3.55 5.87 9.42
N LYS A 18 4.62 6.48 9.94
CA LYS A 18 4.55 7.49 11.00
C LYS A 18 4.38 8.92 10.52
N GLU A 19 5.02 9.30 9.43
CA GLU A 19 5.05 10.70 8.98
C GLU A 19 3.99 10.96 7.91
N LEU A 20 3.88 10.06 6.92
CA LEU A 20 2.95 10.23 5.80
C LEU A 20 1.52 9.83 6.17
N PHE A 21 1.32 8.60 6.66
CA PHE A 21 -0.01 8.16 7.10
C PHE A 21 -0.39 8.64 8.50
N ARG A 22 0.61 8.93 9.35
CA ARG A 22 0.43 9.29 10.76
C ARG A 22 -0.42 8.29 11.53
N LEU A 23 -0.17 7.00 11.27
CA LEU A 23 -0.94 5.91 11.85
C LEU A 23 -0.88 5.93 13.37
N GLN A 24 -2.04 5.68 13.97
CA GLN A 24 -2.23 5.52 15.40
C GLN A 24 -2.39 4.03 15.76
N PRO A 25 -2.05 3.63 17.00
CA PRO A 25 -2.32 2.27 17.47
C PRO A 25 -3.81 1.91 17.30
N GLY A 26 -4.08 0.72 16.78
CA GLY A 26 -5.42 0.20 16.55
C GLY A 26 -6.06 0.58 15.21
N GLU A 27 -5.53 1.56 14.48
CA GLU A 27 -5.95 1.88 13.11
C GLU A 27 -5.54 0.78 12.14
N SER A 28 -6.38 0.56 11.13
CA SER A 28 -6.14 -0.41 10.06
C SER A 28 -5.27 0.18 8.95
N LEU A 29 -4.25 -0.59 8.52
CA LEU A 29 -3.48 -0.31 7.32
C LEU A 29 -3.65 -1.45 6.34
N LEU A 30 -4.25 -1.16 5.19
CA LEU A 30 -4.28 -2.05 4.03
C LEU A 30 -3.08 -1.74 3.14
N ILE A 31 -2.28 -2.75 2.83
CA ILE A 31 -1.22 -2.68 1.82
C ILE A 31 -1.65 -3.58 0.66
N THR A 32 -1.79 -3.03 -0.54
CA THR A 32 -2.13 -3.82 -1.73
C THR A 32 -0.92 -3.93 -2.65
N ILE A 33 -0.60 -5.14 -3.06
CA ILE A 33 0.46 -5.41 -4.03
C ILE A 33 0.02 -6.52 -4.98
N ASP A 34 0.30 -6.36 -6.27
CA ASP A 34 0.01 -7.38 -7.26
C ASP A 34 1.24 -8.25 -7.56
N SER A 35 1.04 -9.38 -8.23
CA SER A 35 2.09 -10.35 -8.55
C SER A 35 3.26 -9.82 -9.39
N ALA A 36 3.15 -8.64 -10.00
CA ALA A 36 4.21 -7.98 -10.76
C ALA A 36 4.95 -6.91 -9.93
N GLY A 37 4.49 -6.58 -8.73
CA GLY A 37 5.12 -5.60 -7.84
C GLY A 37 6.35 -6.13 -7.11
N GLU A 38 7.22 -5.23 -6.66
CA GLU A 38 8.36 -5.58 -5.81
C GLU A 38 7.88 -5.84 -4.36
N TRP A 39 8.12 -7.05 -3.85
CA TRP A 39 7.58 -7.48 -2.55
C TRP A 39 8.17 -6.75 -1.34
N ARG A 40 9.47 -6.46 -1.36
CA ARG A 40 10.24 -5.99 -0.19
C ARG A 40 9.65 -4.72 0.45
N PRO A 41 9.27 -3.67 -0.32
CA PRO A 41 8.58 -2.52 0.25
C PRO A 41 7.30 -2.85 1.02
N ALA A 42 6.45 -3.75 0.50
CA ALA A 42 5.20 -4.13 1.15
C ALA A 42 5.47 -4.80 2.50
N GLU A 43 6.45 -5.71 2.52
CA GLU A 43 6.85 -6.41 3.73
C GLU A 43 7.43 -5.46 4.80
N GLU A 44 8.33 -4.55 4.42
CA GLU A 44 8.95 -3.61 5.37
C GLU A 44 7.94 -2.59 5.92
N VAL A 45 7.02 -2.09 5.09
CA VAL A 45 5.92 -1.23 5.58
C VAL A 45 5.04 -2.00 6.55
N ALA A 46 4.74 -3.27 6.28
CA ALA A 46 3.92 -4.08 7.18
C ALA A 46 4.58 -4.26 8.54
N LYS A 47 5.89 -4.56 8.58
CA LYS A 47 6.67 -4.65 9.83
C LYS A 47 6.65 -3.33 10.59
N ALA A 48 6.86 -2.20 9.91
CA ALA A 48 6.86 -0.88 10.53
C ALA A 48 5.48 -0.50 11.10
N ALA A 49 4.40 -0.87 10.41
CA ALA A 49 3.03 -0.64 10.86
C ALA A 49 2.70 -1.47 12.11
N GLU A 50 3.02 -2.76 12.11
CA GLU A 50 2.86 -3.64 13.27
C GLU A 50 3.64 -3.10 14.49
N ALA A 51 4.88 -2.63 14.27
CA ALA A 51 5.74 -2.12 15.34
C ALA A 51 5.17 -0.88 16.06
N ILE A 52 4.26 -0.14 15.44
CA ILE A 52 3.58 1.01 16.08
C ILE A 52 2.18 0.67 16.61
N GLY A 53 1.78 -0.61 16.55
CA GLY A 53 0.49 -1.11 17.02
C GLY A 53 -0.68 -0.90 16.06
N ALA A 54 -0.43 -0.64 14.77
CA ALA A 54 -1.48 -0.63 13.76
C ALA A 54 -1.95 -2.07 13.45
N LYS A 55 -3.17 -2.21 12.95
CA LYS A 55 -3.73 -3.49 12.48
C LYS A 55 -3.46 -3.63 10.98
N VAL A 56 -2.35 -4.26 10.63
CA VAL A 56 -1.92 -4.36 9.22
C VAL A 56 -2.55 -5.55 8.50
N MET A 57 -2.98 -5.33 7.26
CA MET A 57 -3.29 -6.39 6.30
C MET A 57 -2.51 -6.15 5.00
N LEU A 58 -1.69 -7.12 4.61
CA LEU A 58 -1.01 -7.12 3.31
C LEU A 58 -1.77 -8.05 2.36
N ALA A 59 -2.40 -7.47 1.34
CA ALA A 59 -3.13 -8.18 0.31
C ALA A 59 -2.27 -8.35 -0.94
N TRP A 60 -1.69 -9.55 -1.10
CA TRP A 60 -1.00 -9.95 -2.32
C TRP A 60 -1.98 -10.63 -3.28
N HIS A 61 -2.12 -10.13 -4.50
CA HIS A 61 -3.10 -10.64 -5.45
C HIS A 61 -2.57 -10.73 -6.88
N SER A 62 -3.32 -11.40 -7.75
CA SER A 62 -3.00 -11.47 -9.18
C SER A 62 -2.99 -10.07 -9.82
N THR A 63 -2.06 -9.84 -10.73
CA THR A 63 -2.01 -8.62 -11.53
C THR A 63 -3.22 -8.56 -12.48
N PRO A 64 -4.09 -7.55 -12.38
CA PRO A 64 -5.28 -7.43 -13.23
C PRO A 64 -4.90 -7.14 -14.70
N PRO A 65 -5.80 -7.40 -15.66
CA PRO A 65 -5.52 -7.27 -17.10
C PRO A 65 -5.41 -5.82 -17.60
N GLY A 66 -5.52 -4.82 -16.73
CA GLY A 66 -5.39 -3.41 -17.06
C GLY A 66 -5.59 -2.50 -15.85
N TYR A 67 -5.60 -1.19 -16.11
CA TYR A 67 -5.66 -0.14 -15.11
C TYR A 67 -7.08 0.34 -14.80
N GLY A 68 -7.30 0.85 -13.58
CA GLY A 68 -8.59 1.42 -13.18
C GLY A 68 -9.75 0.44 -13.39
N LYS A 69 -10.90 0.92 -13.92
CA LYS A 69 -12.09 0.08 -14.16
C LYS A 69 -11.86 -1.10 -15.12
N VAL A 70 -10.86 -1.02 -16.00
CA VAL A 70 -10.52 -2.15 -16.88
C VAL A 70 -10.01 -3.34 -16.06
N GLY A 71 -9.36 -3.07 -14.93
CA GLY A 71 -8.85 -4.08 -14.02
C GLY A 71 -9.92 -4.70 -13.09
N ASP A 72 -11.05 -4.03 -12.87
CA ASP A 72 -12.08 -4.43 -11.90
C ASP A 72 -12.51 -5.91 -11.99
N PRO A 73 -12.73 -6.51 -13.18
CA PRO A 73 -13.12 -7.91 -13.28
C PRO A 73 -12.05 -8.89 -12.77
N GLY A 74 -10.77 -8.49 -12.78
CA GLY A 74 -9.65 -9.31 -12.32
C GLY A 74 -9.35 -9.17 -10.81
N LEU A 75 -9.96 -8.21 -10.12
CA LEU A 75 -9.71 -8.00 -8.70
C LEU A 75 -10.52 -8.98 -7.85
N PRO A 76 -9.92 -9.61 -6.81
CA PRO A 76 -10.67 -10.44 -5.86
C PRO A 76 -11.75 -9.64 -5.14
N GLU A 77 -12.95 -10.20 -4.97
CA GLU A 77 -14.04 -9.55 -4.22
C GLU A 77 -13.66 -9.15 -2.78
N PRO A 78 -12.90 -9.95 -2.01
CA PRO A 78 -12.44 -9.52 -0.69
C PRO A 78 -11.56 -8.26 -0.72
N LEU A 79 -10.75 -8.08 -1.78
CA LEU A 79 -9.93 -6.89 -1.95
C LEU A 79 -10.80 -5.65 -2.19
N LYS A 80 -11.82 -5.78 -3.06
CA LYS A 80 -12.77 -4.71 -3.35
C LYS A 80 -13.52 -4.26 -2.10
N ALA A 81 -13.84 -5.20 -1.20
CA ALA A 81 -14.51 -4.92 0.07
C ALA A 81 -13.57 -4.28 1.10
N ALA A 82 -12.30 -4.70 1.16
CA ALA A 82 -11.33 -4.21 2.13
C ALA A 82 -10.90 -2.76 1.86
N ILE A 83 -10.69 -2.38 0.59
CA ILE A 83 -10.22 -1.04 0.18
C ILE A 83 -11.06 0.10 0.80
N PRO A 84 -12.41 0.10 0.73
CA PRO A 84 -13.20 1.18 1.33
C PRO A 84 -13.40 1.08 2.84
N ASP A 85 -13.03 -0.03 3.49
CA ASP A 85 -13.27 -0.27 4.93
C ASP A 85 -12.00 -0.18 5.79
N THR A 86 -10.89 0.29 5.24
CA THR A 86 -9.64 0.55 6.00
C THR A 86 -9.55 2.01 6.49
N ASP A 87 -8.66 2.30 7.44
CA ASP A 87 -8.35 3.68 7.87
C ASP A 87 -7.25 4.28 6.98
N ALA A 88 -6.25 3.48 6.61
CA ALA A 88 -5.20 3.84 5.67
C ALA A 88 -5.02 2.76 4.59
N TRP A 89 -4.68 3.20 3.39
CA TRP A 89 -4.42 2.34 2.24
C TRP A 89 -3.13 2.77 1.53
N LEU A 90 -2.11 1.90 1.59
CA LEU A 90 -0.92 1.97 0.77
C LEU A 90 -1.09 1.09 -0.47
N GLU A 91 -1.04 1.68 -1.65
CA GLU A 91 -1.06 0.95 -2.89
C GLU A 91 0.36 0.81 -3.49
N LEU A 92 0.83 -0.43 -3.60
CA LEU A 92 2.08 -0.83 -4.23
C LEU A 92 1.87 -1.69 -5.49
N ASN A 93 0.63 -1.77 -5.99
CA ASN A 93 0.32 -2.49 -7.22
C ASN A 93 1.10 -1.92 -8.40
N ASN A 94 1.60 -2.78 -9.28
CA ASN A 94 2.20 -2.34 -10.54
C ASN A 94 1.10 -1.91 -11.54
N GLN A 95 -0.02 -2.63 -11.57
CA GLN A 95 -1.24 -2.22 -12.25
C GLN A 95 -2.08 -1.38 -11.28
N TRP A 96 -2.01 -0.06 -11.41
CA TRP A 96 -2.68 0.84 -10.48
C TRP A 96 -4.21 0.72 -10.53
N LEU A 97 -4.80 0.79 -9.34
CA LEU A 97 -6.23 0.75 -9.07
C LEU A 97 -6.85 2.15 -9.02
N LEU A 98 -6.06 3.20 -9.26
CA LEU A 98 -6.56 4.55 -9.44
C LEU A 98 -7.71 4.56 -10.47
N TYR A 99 -8.85 5.15 -10.08
CA TYR A 99 -10.11 5.15 -10.85
C TYR A 99 -10.81 3.80 -11.05
N SER A 100 -10.42 2.74 -10.34
CA SER A 100 -11.20 1.50 -10.22
C SER A 100 -12.49 1.73 -9.41
N THR A 101 -13.47 0.82 -9.51
CA THR A 101 -14.67 0.90 -8.66
C THR A 101 -14.35 0.92 -7.15
N PRO A 102 -13.50 0.03 -6.59
CA PRO A 102 -13.17 0.11 -5.16
C PRO A 102 -12.44 1.40 -4.78
N TRP A 103 -11.58 1.93 -5.65
CA TRP A 103 -10.93 3.23 -5.42
C TRP A 103 -11.96 4.38 -5.38
N GLU A 104 -12.90 4.40 -6.33
CA GLU A 104 -13.96 5.42 -6.36
C GLU A 104 -14.79 5.39 -5.08
N VAL A 105 -15.11 4.20 -4.55
CA VAL A 105 -15.82 4.05 -3.27
C VAL A 105 -14.96 4.57 -2.12
N ALA A 106 -13.68 4.19 -2.06
CA ALA A 106 -12.77 4.63 -1.01
C ALA A 106 -12.54 6.15 -1.02
N MET A 107 -12.59 6.82 -2.17
CA MET A 107 -12.36 8.27 -2.30
C MET A 107 -13.64 9.11 -2.26
N LYS A 108 -14.81 8.50 -2.02
CA LYS A 108 -16.05 9.27 -1.84
C LYS A 108 -15.91 10.30 -0.74
N LYS A 109 -16.55 11.46 -0.93
CA LYS A 109 -16.60 12.54 0.07
C LYS A 109 -17.10 11.98 1.42
N GLY A 110 -16.33 12.24 2.48
CA GLY A 110 -16.62 11.75 3.83
C GLY A 110 -16.03 10.37 4.15
N SER A 111 -15.28 9.76 3.24
CA SER A 111 -14.50 8.56 3.52
C SER A 111 -13.41 8.82 4.57
N ARG A 112 -13.15 7.81 5.40
CA ARG A 112 -12.05 7.80 6.37
C ARG A 112 -10.69 7.40 5.77
N VAL A 113 -10.70 6.80 4.57
CA VAL A 113 -9.51 6.20 3.96
C VAL A 113 -8.48 7.27 3.63
N ARG A 114 -7.32 7.21 4.28
CA ARG A 114 -6.12 7.94 3.86
C ARG A 114 -5.40 7.09 2.82
N TYR A 115 -5.21 7.62 1.61
CA TYR A 115 -4.69 6.85 0.48
C TYR A 115 -3.33 7.39 0.01
N LEU A 116 -2.40 6.47 -0.26
CA LEU A 116 -1.10 6.76 -0.83
C LEU A 116 -0.78 5.76 -1.94
N PHE A 117 -0.53 6.28 -3.14
CA PHE A 117 -0.07 5.48 -4.28
C PHE A 117 1.45 5.52 -4.39
N MET A 118 2.07 4.34 -4.39
CA MET A 118 3.51 4.13 -4.57
C MET A 118 3.80 2.96 -5.52
N GLY A 119 2.81 2.57 -6.32
CA GLY A 119 2.90 1.48 -7.28
C GLY A 119 3.97 1.69 -8.36
N GLY A 120 4.61 0.61 -8.77
CA GLY A 120 5.66 0.61 -9.81
C GLY A 120 7.01 1.20 -9.39
N LEU A 121 7.16 1.64 -8.14
CA LEU A 121 8.44 2.10 -7.59
C LEU A 121 9.26 0.92 -7.08
N ASN A 122 10.56 0.92 -7.38
CA ASN A 122 11.50 -0.01 -6.78
C ASN A 122 12.08 0.51 -5.45
N VAL A 123 12.79 -0.35 -4.72
CA VAL A 123 13.42 -0.02 -3.43
C VAL A 123 14.30 1.24 -3.49
N ASP A 124 15.14 1.36 -4.51
CA ASP A 124 16.05 2.50 -4.65
C ASP A 124 15.28 3.82 -4.87
N GLN A 125 14.21 3.80 -5.68
CA GLN A 125 13.33 4.96 -5.87
C GLN A 125 12.61 5.36 -4.58
N LEU A 126 12.06 4.39 -3.84
CA LEU A 126 11.39 4.65 -2.56
C LEU A 126 12.35 5.27 -1.54
N VAL A 127 13.55 4.69 -1.38
CA VAL A 127 14.56 5.22 -0.47
C VAL A 127 14.95 6.65 -0.84
N ARG A 128 15.16 6.94 -2.12
CA ARG A 128 15.61 8.27 -2.57
C ARG A 128 14.52 9.33 -2.47
N CYS A 129 13.27 8.98 -2.76
CA CYS A 129 12.16 9.94 -2.86
C CYS A 129 11.35 10.07 -1.57
N VAL A 130 11.32 9.05 -0.71
CA VAL A 130 10.48 8.99 0.48
C VAL A 130 11.32 8.92 1.75
N GLY A 131 12.35 8.07 1.78
CA GLY A 131 13.17 7.82 3.00
C GLY A 131 14.03 8.99 3.48
N LYS A 132 14.11 10.07 2.70
CA LYS A 132 14.89 11.28 3.00
C LYS A 132 14.08 12.43 3.60
N ILE A 133 12.76 12.26 3.71
CA ILE A 133 11.88 13.22 4.40
C ILE A 133 12.19 13.21 5.91
#